data_AF-A0A077YX16-F1
#
_entry.id   AF-A0A077YX16-F1
#
_cell.length_a   1.000
_cell.length_b   1.000
_cell.length_c   1.000
_cell.angle_alpha   90.00
_cell.angle_beta   90.00
_cell.angle_gamma   90.00
#
_symmetry.space_group_name_H-M   'P 1'
#
loop_
_entity.id
_entity.type
_entity.pdbx_description
1 polymer ?
#
loop_
_entity_poly.entity_id
_entity_poly.type
_entity_poly.pdbx_seq_one_letter_code
_entity_poly.pdbx_strand_id
1 'polypeptide(L)'
;MNSTVVKAARFLPYYCTGEVVRGFGRGSRQLGCPTANLSDNAVEALPEEFPCGVYYGFANVDGNAVYEMVMSVGWNVQFQSERKTIEVHLLHLFDQDFYGAQLRVIALGYLRPMTTFKCLGKKRLTISIPLYLPSLHLEQLIEAIQRDIENAKSALASPTFQRFRDDGFFCCSNSS
;
A
#
# COMPACT_ATOMS: atom_id res chain seq x y z
N MET A 1 -17.78 -9.45 -13.02
CA MET A 1 -16.62 -8.91 -12.28
C MET A 1 -15.81 -8.03 -13.22
N ASN A 2 -15.36 -6.85 -12.74
CA ASN A 2 -14.52 -5.93 -13.53
C ASN A 2 -13.22 -6.62 -13.96
N SER A 3 -12.77 -6.43 -15.20
CA SER A 3 -11.58 -7.07 -15.77
C SER A 3 -10.32 -6.90 -14.90
N THR A 4 -10.19 -5.76 -14.21
CA THR A 4 -9.05 -5.50 -13.32
C THR A 4 -9.07 -6.37 -12.07
N VAL A 5 -10.25 -6.63 -11.49
CA VAL A 5 -10.37 -7.50 -10.30
C VAL A 5 -9.94 -8.92 -10.64
N VAL A 6 -10.38 -9.43 -11.79
CA VAL A 6 -10.00 -10.77 -12.28
C VAL A 6 -8.49 -10.85 -12.55
N LYS A 7 -7.90 -9.79 -13.12
CA LYS A 7 -6.45 -9.73 -13.34
C LYS A 7 -5.69 -9.70 -12.01
N ALA A 8 -6.11 -8.86 -11.06
CA ALA A 8 -5.45 -8.74 -9.76
C ALA A 8 -5.51 -10.05 -8.98
N ALA A 9 -6.66 -10.74 -9.00
CA ALA A 9 -6.83 -12.02 -8.32
C ALA A 9 -5.84 -13.11 -8.76
N ARG A 10 -5.28 -13.04 -9.98
CA ARG A 10 -4.27 -14.00 -10.47
C ARG A 10 -2.91 -13.87 -9.78
N PHE A 11 -2.64 -12.72 -9.16
CA PHE A 11 -1.39 -12.45 -8.45
C PHE A 11 -1.53 -12.64 -6.94
N LEU A 12 -2.72 -12.97 -6.43
CA LEU A 12 -3.01 -13.04 -5.00
C LEU A 12 -3.09 -14.51 -4.52
N PRO A 13 -2.56 -14.85 -3.34
CA PRO A 13 -1.83 -13.98 -2.42
C PRO A 13 -0.47 -13.54 -2.98
N TYR A 14 -0.13 -12.26 -2.83
CA TYR A 14 1.18 -11.72 -3.26
C TYR A 14 2.05 -11.44 -2.04
N TYR A 15 3.22 -12.06 -2.01
CA TYR A 15 4.21 -11.91 -0.94
C TYR A 15 5.28 -10.91 -1.38
N CYS A 16 5.51 -9.89 -0.58
CA CYS A 16 6.45 -8.82 -0.87
C CYS A 16 7.28 -8.49 0.36
N THR A 17 8.54 -8.20 0.15
CA THR A 17 9.42 -7.70 1.20
C THR A 17 10.24 -6.53 0.68
N GLY A 18 10.49 -5.54 1.53
CA GLY A 18 11.28 -4.37 1.16
C GLY A 18 11.65 -3.51 2.36
N GLU A 19 12.76 -2.80 2.24
CA GLU A 19 13.14 -1.77 3.21
C GLU A 19 12.16 -0.58 3.12
N VAL A 20 11.79 -0.02 4.27
CA VAL A 20 10.98 1.20 4.35
C VAL A 20 11.85 2.42 4.10
N VAL A 21 11.63 3.07 2.95
CA VAL A 21 12.39 4.25 2.53
C VAL A 21 11.60 5.54 2.69
N ARG A 22 12.30 6.66 2.72
CA ARG A 22 11.67 7.98 2.74
C ARG A 22 11.07 8.27 1.36
N GLY A 23 9.75 8.44 1.31
CA GLY A 23 9.07 9.01 0.14
C GLY A 23 9.26 10.52 0.06
N PHE A 24 8.51 11.17 -0.83
CA PHE A 24 8.56 12.62 -1.05
C PHE A 24 7.90 13.48 0.05
N GLY A 25 7.70 12.95 1.26
CA GLY A 25 7.19 13.71 2.41
C GLY A 25 5.76 14.26 2.24
N ARG A 26 4.93 13.58 1.44
CA ARG A 26 3.66 14.10 0.93
C ARG A 26 2.49 13.88 1.89
N GLY A 27 2.43 14.69 2.97
CA GLY A 27 1.23 14.99 3.76
C GLY A 27 0.52 13.86 4.53
N SER A 28 0.84 12.58 4.28
CA SER A 28 0.10 11.42 4.81
C SER A 28 -0.01 11.40 6.33
N ARG A 29 1.03 11.88 7.03
CA ARG A 29 1.01 12.08 8.49
C ARG A 29 0.00 13.12 8.96
N GLN A 30 -0.11 14.26 8.27
CA GLN A 30 -1.05 15.32 8.63
C GLN A 30 -2.50 14.87 8.41
N LEU A 31 -2.73 13.87 7.55
CA LEU A 31 -4.03 13.26 7.32
C LEU A 31 -4.34 12.06 8.24
N GLY A 32 -3.45 11.72 9.17
CA GLY A 32 -3.61 10.58 10.06
C GLY A 32 -3.50 9.20 9.39
N CYS A 33 -3.00 9.14 8.15
CA CYS A 33 -2.86 7.90 7.37
C CYS A 33 -1.42 7.71 6.88
N PRO A 34 -0.42 7.57 7.77
CA PRO A 34 0.99 7.49 7.39
C PRO A 34 1.27 6.27 6.50
N THR A 35 1.95 6.48 5.37
CA THR A 35 2.35 5.40 4.45
C THR A 35 3.85 5.12 4.49
N ALA A 36 4.20 3.84 4.60
CA ALA A 36 5.54 3.31 4.41
C ALA A 36 5.79 3.09 2.91
N ASN A 37 6.82 3.70 2.36
CA ASN A 37 7.21 3.50 0.96
C ASN A 37 8.21 2.34 0.93
N LEU A 38 8.02 1.36 0.04
CA LEU A 38 9.00 0.30 -0.14
C LEU A 38 10.10 0.72 -1.12
N SER A 39 11.33 0.26 -0.85
CA SER A 39 12.50 0.44 -1.71
C SER A 39 12.26 0.03 -3.16
N ASP A 40 13.06 0.59 -4.08
CA ASP A 40 13.00 0.25 -5.51
C ASP A 40 13.20 -1.25 -5.77
N ASN A 41 14.02 -1.95 -4.99
CA ASN A 41 14.20 -3.41 -5.10
C ASN A 41 12.87 -4.17 -4.93
N ALA A 42 12.03 -3.75 -4.00
CA ALA A 42 10.72 -4.37 -3.78
C ALA A 42 9.74 -4.07 -4.93
N VAL A 43 9.87 -2.88 -5.53
CA VAL A 43 9.09 -2.48 -6.70
C VAL A 43 9.52 -3.25 -7.95
N GLU A 44 10.82 -3.40 -8.18
CA GLU A 44 11.39 -4.13 -9.32
C GLU A 44 11.08 -5.63 -9.25
N ALA A 45 10.81 -6.17 -8.06
CA ALA A 45 10.34 -7.54 -7.88
C ALA A 45 8.85 -7.74 -8.25
N LEU A 46 8.06 -6.68 -8.42
CA LEU A 46 6.68 -6.81 -8.89
C LEU A 46 6.66 -7.28 -10.35
N PRO A 47 5.80 -8.25 -10.71
CA PRO A 47 5.51 -8.52 -12.11
C PRO A 47 5.09 -7.24 -12.85
N GLU A 48 5.54 -7.07 -14.09
CA GLU A 48 5.22 -5.90 -14.91
C GLU A 48 3.69 -5.74 -15.07
N GLU A 49 2.97 -6.85 -15.13
CA GLU A 49 1.52 -6.96 -15.29
C GLU A 49 0.76 -6.83 -13.97
N PHE A 50 1.46 -6.76 -12.82
CA PHE A 50 0.83 -6.60 -11.51
C PHE A 50 -0.06 -5.34 -11.50
N PRO A 51 -1.39 -5.44 -11.36
CA PRO A 51 -2.25 -4.29 -11.60
C PRO A 51 -2.04 -3.15 -10.61
N CYS A 52 -2.05 -1.91 -11.10
CA CYS A 52 -2.12 -0.76 -10.22
C CYS A 52 -3.49 -0.69 -9.53
N GLY A 53 -3.50 -0.36 -8.25
CA GLY A 53 -4.71 -0.23 -7.46
C GLY A 53 -4.42 -0.28 -5.97
N VAL A 54 -5.50 -0.40 -5.21
CA VAL A 54 -5.46 -0.55 -3.75
C VAL A 54 -5.81 -1.98 -3.40
N TYR A 55 -4.99 -2.55 -2.54
CA TYR A 55 -5.05 -3.91 -2.05
C TYR A 55 -5.17 -3.90 -0.52
N TYR A 56 -5.60 -5.02 0.05
CA TYR A 56 -5.61 -5.26 1.48
C TYR A 56 -4.91 -6.56 1.83
N GLY A 57 -4.48 -6.70 3.08
CA GLY A 57 -3.78 -7.89 3.54
C GLY A 57 -3.17 -7.71 4.92
N PHE A 58 -2.05 -8.38 5.15
CA PHE A 58 -1.29 -8.30 6.39
C PHE A 58 0.13 -7.83 6.14
N ALA A 59 0.74 -7.20 7.15
CA ALA A 59 2.14 -6.84 7.15
C ALA A 59 2.76 -6.92 8.54
N ASN A 60 4.08 -7.12 8.61
CA ASN A 60 4.85 -6.87 9.82
C ASN A 60 6.13 -6.09 9.52
N VAL A 61 6.63 -5.44 10.56
CA VAL A 61 7.86 -4.65 10.54
C VAL A 61 8.91 -5.42 11.35
N ASP A 62 10.07 -5.71 10.74
CA ASP A 62 11.20 -6.41 11.36
C ASP A 62 10.85 -7.73 12.06
N GLY A 63 9.88 -8.49 11.52
CA GLY A 63 9.50 -9.78 12.11
C GLY A 63 8.65 -9.66 13.38
N ASN A 64 8.22 -8.45 13.77
CA ASN A 64 7.37 -8.21 14.93
C ASN A 64 5.91 -8.62 14.66
N ALA A 65 4.98 -8.12 15.49
CA ALA A 65 3.55 -8.40 15.38
C ALA A 65 3.00 -8.12 13.96
N VAL A 66 2.03 -8.95 13.57
CA VAL A 66 1.38 -8.89 12.26
C VAL A 66 0.12 -8.03 12.34
N TYR A 67 0.08 -6.98 11.53
CA TYR A 67 -1.00 -6.01 11.47
C TYR A 67 -1.76 -6.11 10.15
N GLU A 68 -3.04 -5.72 10.18
CA GLU A 68 -3.81 -5.48 8.97
C GLU A 68 -3.20 -4.29 8.22
N MET A 69 -3.28 -4.30 6.90
CA MET A 69 -2.72 -3.23 6.06
C MET A 69 -3.59 -2.98 4.82
N VAL A 70 -3.49 -1.74 4.32
CA VAL A 70 -3.82 -1.42 2.93
C VAL A 70 -2.55 -1.07 2.18
N MET A 71 -2.46 -1.51 0.93
CA MET A 71 -1.32 -1.30 0.06
C MET A 71 -1.78 -0.65 -1.23
N SER A 72 -1.10 0.41 -1.65
CA SER A 72 -1.29 1.00 -2.97
C SER A 72 -0.12 0.67 -3.88
N VAL A 73 -0.45 0.24 -5.10
CA VAL A 73 0.50 0.05 -6.19
C VAL A 73 0.12 0.99 -7.31
N GLY A 74 1.05 1.85 -7.75
CA GLY A 74 0.80 2.73 -8.88
C GLY A 74 2.06 3.13 -9.61
N TRP A 75 1.99 4.17 -10.44
CA TRP A 75 3.10 4.60 -11.29
C TRP A 75 3.83 5.81 -10.72
N ASN A 76 5.16 5.77 -10.76
CA ASN A 76 6.02 6.88 -10.41
C ASN A 76 6.11 7.88 -11.56
N VAL A 77 5.42 9.01 -11.39
CA VAL A 77 5.37 10.12 -12.35
C VAL A 77 6.73 10.79 -12.58
N GLN A 78 7.68 10.68 -11.65
CA GLN A 78 9.01 11.30 -11.79
C GLN A 78 9.91 10.50 -12.73
N PHE A 79 9.72 9.19 -12.84
CA PHE A 79 10.41 8.33 -13.79
C PHE A 79 9.57 8.10 -15.05
N GLN A 80 8.89 9.15 -15.54
CA GLN A 80 8.05 9.08 -16.75
C GLN A 80 7.00 7.94 -16.77
N SER A 81 6.58 7.46 -15.59
CA SER A 81 5.71 6.28 -15.43
C SER A 81 6.32 4.95 -15.90
N GLU A 82 7.65 4.83 -15.91
CA GLU A 82 8.36 3.57 -16.22
C GLU A 82 8.47 2.65 -15.00
N ARG A 83 8.43 3.23 -13.79
CA ARG A 83 8.55 2.48 -12.54
C ARG A 83 7.27 2.55 -11.74
N LYS A 84 6.90 1.45 -11.11
CA LYS A 84 5.80 1.45 -10.15
C LYS A 84 6.23 2.08 -8.81
N THR A 85 5.29 2.21 -7.88
CA THR A 85 5.53 2.51 -6.47
C THR A 85 4.71 1.55 -5.63
N ILE A 86 5.20 1.21 -4.44
CA ILE A 86 4.44 0.51 -3.41
C ILE A 86 4.42 1.37 -2.15
N GLU A 87 3.22 1.74 -1.71
CA GLU A 87 3.01 2.43 -0.44
C GLU A 87 2.07 1.61 0.45
N VAL A 88 2.47 1.35 1.69
CA VAL A 88 1.71 0.51 2.64
C VAL A 88 1.30 1.34 3.85
N HIS A 89 0.03 1.30 4.22
CA HIS A 89 -0.47 1.83 5.48
C HIS A 89 -0.86 0.67 6.37
N LEU A 90 -0.11 0.47 7.46
CA LEU A 90 -0.46 -0.48 8.51
C LEU A 90 -1.57 0.12 9.37
N LEU A 91 -2.59 -0.66 9.67
CA LEU A 91 -3.72 -0.28 10.52
C LEU A 91 -3.32 -0.39 12.00
N HIS A 92 -2.22 0.28 12.35
CA HIS A 92 -1.65 0.31 13.68
C HIS A 92 -0.92 1.65 13.89
N LEU A 93 -1.08 2.22 15.08
CA LEU A 93 -0.35 3.42 15.48
C LEU A 93 0.99 3.00 16.09
N PHE A 94 2.08 3.45 15.49
CA PHE A 94 3.44 3.25 16.00
C PHE A 94 3.90 4.51 16.75
N ASP A 95 4.65 4.32 17.84
CA ASP A 95 5.20 5.43 18.63
C ASP A 95 6.36 6.16 17.93
N GLN A 96 7.00 5.51 16.94
CA GLN A 96 8.13 6.05 16.20
C GLN A 96 8.08 5.65 14.72
N ASP A 97 8.81 6.40 13.89
CA ASP A 97 9.10 5.99 12.52
C ASP A 97 9.99 4.73 12.50
N PHE A 98 9.83 3.93 11.45
CA PHE A 98 10.60 2.72 11.19
C PHE A 98 11.26 2.75 9.80
N TYR A 99 11.79 3.91 9.40
CA TYR A 99 12.62 3.99 8.19
C TYR A 99 13.86 3.09 8.32
N GLY A 100 14.22 2.39 7.24
CA GLY A 100 15.28 1.38 7.24
C GLY A 100 14.86 0.01 7.76
N ALA A 101 13.65 -0.12 8.34
CA ALA A 101 13.13 -1.41 8.77
C ALA A 101 12.73 -2.28 7.57
N GLN A 102 12.79 -3.59 7.75
CA GLN A 102 12.29 -4.55 6.77
C GLN A 102 10.78 -4.71 6.95
N LEU A 103 10.01 -4.32 5.94
CA LEU A 103 8.58 -4.58 5.88
C LEU A 103 8.32 -5.86 5.09
N ARG A 104 7.48 -6.74 5.63
CA ARG A 104 6.94 -7.91 4.93
C ARG A 104 5.45 -7.72 4.75
N VAL A 105 4.95 -8.05 3.58
CA VAL A 105 3.58 -7.78 3.16
C VAL A 105 3.02 -9.01 2.48
N ILE A 106 1.81 -9.41 2.85
CA ILE A 106 1.00 -10.39 2.11
C ILE A 106 -0.25 -9.66 1.64
N ALA A 107 -0.34 -9.34 0.35
CA ALA A 107 -1.56 -8.81 -0.24
C ALA A 107 -2.52 -9.97 -0.55
N LEU A 108 -3.77 -9.86 -0.09
CA LEU A 108 -4.76 -10.94 -0.13
C LEU A 108 -5.97 -10.63 -1.01
N GLY A 109 -6.28 -9.35 -1.20
CA GLY A 109 -7.41 -8.93 -2.02
C GLY A 109 -7.20 -7.57 -2.67
N TYR A 110 -7.99 -7.31 -3.70
CA TYR A 110 -8.01 -6.06 -4.45
C TYR A 110 -9.30 -5.29 -4.14
N LEU A 111 -9.17 -4.02 -3.76
CA LEU A 111 -10.31 -3.14 -3.45
C LEU A 111 -10.78 -2.38 -4.68
N ARG A 112 -9.88 -1.63 -5.31
CA ARG A 112 -10.25 -0.68 -6.37
C ARG A 112 -9.04 -0.23 -7.20
N PRO A 113 -9.28 0.27 -8.42
CA PRO A 113 -8.21 0.89 -9.20
C PRO A 113 -7.71 2.19 -8.55
N MET A 114 -6.54 2.63 -9.02
CA MET A 114 -6.01 3.94 -8.69
C MET A 114 -6.98 5.04 -9.17
N THR A 115 -7.47 5.85 -8.24
CA THR A 115 -8.27 7.04 -8.54
C THR A 115 -7.33 8.22 -8.71
N THR A 116 -7.45 8.94 -9.83
CA THR A 116 -6.74 10.20 -10.01
C THR A 116 -7.58 11.33 -9.44
N PHE A 117 -7.05 12.05 -8.45
CA PHE A 117 -7.63 13.30 -7.98
C PHE A 117 -7.00 14.44 -8.80
N LYS A 118 -7.80 15.13 -9.63
CA LYS A 118 -7.30 16.21 -10.48
C LYS A 118 -6.97 17.42 -9.61
N CYS A 119 -5.68 17.74 -9.45
CA CYS A 119 -5.27 19.09 -9.05
C CYS A 119 -5.16 19.98 -10.29
N LEU A 120 -5.67 21.20 -10.19
CA LEU A 120 -5.49 22.22 -11.23
C LEU A 120 -3.99 22.51 -11.38
N GLY A 121 -3.38 22.02 -12.47
CA GLY A 121 -1.98 22.28 -12.81
C GLY A 121 -1.08 21.04 -12.75
N LYS A 122 -0.95 20.34 -13.89
CA LYS A 122 0.18 19.48 -14.29
C LYS A 122 0.80 18.58 -13.20
N LYS A 123 0.21 17.39 -12.96
CA LYS A 123 0.86 16.05 -12.91
C LYS A 123 -0.13 15.01 -12.38
N ARG A 124 0.00 13.77 -12.87
CA ARG A 124 -0.78 12.59 -12.44
C ARG A 124 -0.45 12.29 -10.98
N LEU A 125 -1.43 11.95 -10.15
CA LEU A 125 -1.20 11.67 -8.72
C LEU A 125 -1.78 10.30 -8.37
N THR A 126 -0.96 9.50 -7.71
CA THR A 126 -1.23 8.14 -7.27
C THR A 126 -1.05 8.14 -5.76
N ILE A 127 -2.11 8.32 -4.96
CA ILE A 127 -2.19 8.27 -3.47
C ILE A 127 -1.15 9.09 -2.66
N SER A 128 -0.03 9.53 -3.23
CA SER A 128 0.83 10.55 -2.68
C SER A 128 0.18 11.93 -2.91
N ILE A 129 -0.35 12.50 -1.84
CA ILE A 129 -0.97 13.85 -1.78
C ILE A 129 0.00 14.87 -2.38
N PRO A 130 -0.27 15.52 -3.53
CA PRO A 130 0.54 16.65 -3.98
C PRO A 130 0.65 17.69 -2.87
N LEU A 131 1.80 18.37 -2.83
CA LEU A 131 2.07 19.47 -1.92
C LEU A 131 0.96 20.55 -1.92
N TYR A 132 0.17 20.59 -2.99
CA TYR A 132 -1.03 21.40 -3.08
C TYR A 132 -2.18 20.57 -3.69
N LEU A 133 -3.05 20.06 -2.84
CA LEU A 133 -4.35 19.48 -3.21
C LEU A 133 -5.41 20.49 -2.77
N PRO A 134 -6.28 21.00 -3.67
CA PRO A 134 -7.40 21.84 -3.24
C PRO A 134 -8.20 21.11 -2.16
N SER A 135 -8.63 21.81 -1.10
CA SER A 135 -9.26 21.22 0.09
C SER A 135 -10.36 20.20 -0.23
N LEU A 136 -11.25 20.51 -1.18
CA LEU A 136 -12.32 19.61 -1.62
C LEU A 136 -11.80 18.24 -2.11
N HIS A 137 -10.69 18.22 -2.83
CA HIS A 137 -10.12 16.97 -3.34
C HIS A 137 -9.34 16.21 -2.25
N LEU A 138 -8.83 16.92 -1.24
CA LEU A 138 -8.17 16.31 -0.09
C LEU A 138 -9.18 15.54 0.76
N GLU A 139 -10.34 16.14 1.03
CA GLU A 139 -11.46 15.50 1.74
C GLU A 139 -11.90 14.22 1.01
N GLN A 140 -12.12 14.29 -0.31
CA GLN A 140 -12.47 13.12 -1.12
C GLN A 140 -11.41 12.00 -1.08
N LEU A 141 -10.13 12.38 -1.02
CA LEU A 141 -9.03 11.42 -0.88
C LEU A 141 -9.06 10.75 0.49
N ILE A 142 -9.23 11.52 1.57
CA ILE A 142 -9.33 11.00 2.93
C ILE A 142 -10.53 10.03 3.04
N GLU A 143 -11.70 10.44 2.56
CA GLU A 143 -12.90 9.59 2.55
C GLU A 143 -12.68 8.29 1.76
N ALA A 144 -11.97 8.36 0.62
CA ALA A 144 -11.64 7.17 -0.14
C ALA A 144 -10.71 6.23 0.63
N ILE A 145 -9.68 6.76 1.30
CA ILE A 145 -8.75 5.99 2.11
C ILE A 145 -9.47 5.35 3.31
N GLN A 146 -10.30 6.11 4.02
CA GLN A 146 -11.09 5.60 5.14
C GLN A 146 -12.03 4.47 4.71
N ARG A 147 -12.69 4.63 3.56
CA ARG A 147 -13.54 3.57 2.98
C ARG A 147 -12.73 2.33 2.60
N ASP A 148 -11.52 2.50 2.07
CA ASP A 148 -10.63 1.37 1.78
C ASP A 148 -10.22 0.62 3.05
N ILE A 149 -9.89 1.35 4.12
CA ILE A 149 -9.56 0.78 5.44
C ILE A 149 -10.74 -0.02 6.00
N GLU A 150 -11.94 0.53 5.99
CA GLU A 150 -13.12 -0.17 6.52
C GLU A 150 -13.47 -1.40 5.68
N ASN A 151 -13.37 -1.33 4.35
CA ASN A 151 -13.54 -2.48 3.47
C ASN A 151 -12.46 -3.55 3.72
N ALA A 152 -11.21 -3.15 3.94
CA ALA A 152 -10.11 -4.05 4.26
C ALA A 152 -10.35 -4.79 5.58
N LYS A 153 -10.69 -4.07 6.66
CA LYS A 153 -11.03 -4.66 7.96
C LYS A 153 -12.18 -5.67 7.85
N SER A 154 -13.27 -5.26 7.18
CA SER A 154 -14.43 -6.13 6.98
C SER A 154 -14.08 -7.41 6.24
N ALA A 155 -13.27 -7.32 5.18
CA ALA A 155 -12.81 -8.50 4.44
C ALA A 155 -11.88 -9.38 5.30
N LEU A 156 -10.87 -8.77 5.94
CA LEU A 156 -9.85 -9.48 6.71
C LEU A 156 -10.40 -10.18 7.96
N ALA A 157 -11.53 -9.75 8.50
CA ALA A 157 -12.22 -10.43 9.60
C ALA A 157 -12.70 -11.87 9.24
N SER A 158 -12.76 -12.21 7.95
CA SER A 158 -13.14 -13.56 7.50
C SER A 158 -12.09 -14.62 7.89
N PRO A 159 -12.50 -15.82 8.36
CA PRO A 159 -11.60 -16.94 8.63
C PRO A 159 -10.70 -17.31 7.43
N THR A 160 -11.19 -17.11 6.20
CA THR A 160 -10.44 -17.35 4.96
C THR A 160 -9.13 -16.56 4.90
N PHE A 161 -9.14 -15.34 5.44
CA PHE A 161 -7.97 -14.46 5.45
C PHE A 161 -7.23 -14.49 6.78
N GLN A 162 -7.91 -14.64 7.92
CA GLN A 162 -7.27 -14.66 9.25
C GLN A 162 -6.14 -15.69 9.36
N ARG A 163 -6.23 -16.84 8.66
CA ARG A 163 -5.16 -17.85 8.63
C ARG A 163 -3.79 -17.33 8.14
N PHE A 164 -3.75 -16.24 7.37
CA PHE A 164 -2.51 -15.65 6.87
C PHE A 164 -1.78 -14.79 7.92
N ARG A 165 -2.42 -14.48 9.05
CA ARG A 165 -1.76 -13.78 10.17
C ARG A 165 -0.60 -14.62 10.75
N ASP A 166 -0.73 -15.94 10.71
CA ASP A 166 0.24 -16.91 11.20
C ASP A 166 1.08 -17.54 10.07
N ASP A 167 1.11 -16.92 8.89
CA ASP A 167 1.89 -17.41 7.75
C ASP A 167 3.39 -17.36 8.06
N GLY A 168 4.10 -18.48 7.80
CA GLY A 168 5.52 -18.63 8.08
C GLY A 168 6.40 -17.59 7.38
N PHE A 169 5.91 -16.92 6.33
CA PHE A 169 6.57 -15.79 5.68
C PHE A 169 6.90 -14.64 6.66
N PHE A 170 6.07 -14.41 7.68
CA PHE A 170 6.30 -13.39 8.69
C PHE A 170 7.34 -13.79 9.75
N CYS A 171 7.65 -15.08 9.86
CA CYS A 171 8.55 -15.64 10.86
C CYS A 171 10.01 -15.80 10.39
N CYS A 172 10.31 -15.62 9.10
CA CYS A 172 11.69 -15.73 8.65
C CYS A 172 12.52 -14.58 9.26
N SER A 173 13.55 -14.92 10.03
CA SER A 173 14.55 -13.95 10.45
C SER A 173 15.22 -13.34 9.22
N ASN A 174 15.49 -12.03 9.27
CA ASN A 174 16.33 -11.38 8.26
C ASN A 174 17.69 -12.06 8.30
N SER A 175 17.94 -12.94 7.33
CA SER A 175 19.24 -13.57 7.15
C SER A 175 20.21 -12.46 6.78
N SER A 176 21.28 -12.37 7.56
CA SER A 176 22.29 -11.30 7.56
C SER A 176 22.96 -11.08 6.20
#